data_AF-E4WYQ9-F1
#
_entry.id   AF-E4WYQ9-F1
#
_cell.length_a   1.000
_cell.length_b   1.000
_cell.length_c   1.000
_cell.angle_alpha   90.00
_cell.angle_beta   90.00
_cell.angle_gamma   90.00
#
_symmetry.space_group_name_H-M   'P 1'
#
loop_
_entity.id
_entity.type
_entity.pdbx_description
1 polymer ?
#
loop_
_entity_poly.entity_id
_entity_poly.type
_entity_poly.pdbx_seq_one_letter_code
_entity_poly.pdbx_strand_id
1 'polypeptide(L)'
;MLNSHDRSLDDDEKWEAFKKGMKNATKKTHDVQDLAINGLFVLSLYTGRSDALWIEALSKFHYIFTELECAFQEKKELEDFDIPGIPVAHLMRDDVSLFLDGVPAPSQATIEWITSIRKLLKTNPKLVAPYIYHMFLGLYSGGKILRHKFKLKGEAVKLDEKANNVKPALRLAFKKLYLENPELENEFYAHSENMFRLNNQIIKECELGSNKLKVFFTVTVLCVLISAIFSWFAYFR
;
A
#
# COMPACT_ATOMS: atom_id res chain seq x y z
N MET A 1 15.17 -40.97 -7.75
CA MET A 1 14.30 -39.94 -8.39
C MET A 1 12.99 -39.93 -7.61
N LEU A 2 12.65 -38.84 -6.93
CA LEU A 2 11.32 -38.68 -6.30
C LEU A 2 10.25 -38.62 -7.40
N ASN A 3 9.12 -39.30 -7.19
CA ASN A 3 7.95 -39.22 -8.08
C ASN A 3 7.42 -37.77 -8.12
N SER A 4 6.83 -37.36 -9.24
CA SER A 4 6.20 -36.04 -9.45
C SER A 4 5.21 -35.64 -8.33
N HIS A 5 4.47 -36.61 -7.79
CA HIS A 5 3.57 -36.39 -6.66
C HIS A 5 4.31 -36.06 -5.36
N ASP A 6 5.34 -36.83 -4.99
CA ASP A 6 6.15 -36.56 -3.79
C ASP A 6 6.87 -35.22 -3.87
N ARG A 7 7.31 -34.82 -5.07
CA ARG A 7 7.92 -33.49 -5.28
C ARG A 7 6.91 -32.36 -5.05
N SER A 8 5.68 -32.52 -5.53
CA SER A 8 4.64 -31.49 -5.33
C SER A 8 4.28 -31.28 -3.85
N LEU A 9 4.26 -32.37 -3.07
CA LEU A 9 4.01 -32.32 -1.63
C LEU A 9 5.14 -31.63 -0.86
N ASP A 10 6.40 -31.95 -1.19
CA ASP A 10 7.58 -31.30 -0.61
C ASP A 10 7.64 -29.79 -0.94
N ASP A 11 7.32 -29.42 -2.18
CA ASP A 11 7.26 -28.02 -2.61
C ASP A 11 6.14 -27.22 -1.91
N ASP A 12 5.00 -27.85 -1.65
CA ASP A 12 3.92 -27.26 -0.85
C ASP A 12 4.33 -27.08 0.61
N GLU A 13 4.99 -28.06 1.22
CA GLU A 13 5.46 -27.97 2.61
C GLU A 13 6.50 -26.84 2.78
N LYS A 14 7.48 -26.76 1.89
CA LYS A 14 8.48 -25.67 1.88
C LYS A 14 7.82 -24.30 1.73
N TRP A 15 6.85 -24.19 0.82
CA TRP A 15 6.11 -22.95 0.61
C TRP A 15 5.30 -22.53 1.85
N GLU A 16 4.64 -23.47 2.52
CA GLU A 16 3.92 -23.17 3.76
C GLU A 16 4.87 -22.73 4.89
N ALA A 17 6.03 -23.38 5.02
CA ALA A 17 7.07 -22.97 5.97
C ALA A 17 7.60 -21.56 5.66
N PHE A 18 7.91 -21.27 4.41
CA PHE A 18 8.35 -19.96 3.94
C PHE A 18 7.32 -18.86 4.23
N LYS A 19 6.04 -19.09 3.89
CA LYS A 19 4.96 -18.13 4.19
C LYS A 19 4.84 -17.85 5.68
N LYS A 20 5.00 -18.87 6.53
CA LYS A 20 4.98 -18.72 7.99
C LYS A 20 6.17 -17.89 8.46
N GLY A 21 7.37 -18.13 7.91
CA GLY A 21 8.56 -17.31 8.18
C GLY A 21 8.36 -15.85 7.80
N MET A 22 7.87 -15.60 6.59
CA MET A 22 7.57 -14.25 6.09
C MET A 22 6.54 -13.53 6.96
N LYS A 23 5.44 -14.22 7.34
CA LYS A 23 4.42 -13.66 8.25
C LYS A 23 5.04 -13.27 9.60
N ASN A 24 5.93 -14.09 10.14
CA ASN A 24 6.60 -13.80 11.41
C ASN A 24 7.53 -12.59 11.29
N ALA A 25 8.32 -12.51 10.21
CA ALA A 25 9.23 -11.40 9.94
C ALA A 25 8.49 -10.05 9.80
N THR A 26 7.31 -10.06 9.18
CA THR A 26 6.54 -8.83 8.95
C THR A 26 5.55 -8.50 10.04
N LYS A 27 5.28 -9.40 11.00
CA LYS A 27 4.17 -9.27 11.96
C LYS A 27 4.16 -7.90 12.66
N LYS A 28 5.29 -7.53 13.26
CA LYS A 28 5.41 -6.28 14.03
C LYS A 28 5.20 -5.03 13.16
N THR A 29 5.82 -4.99 11.98
CA THR A 29 5.73 -3.82 11.08
C THR A 29 4.37 -3.73 10.40
N HIS A 30 3.74 -4.86 10.09
CA HIS A 30 2.37 -4.97 9.61
C HIS A 30 1.35 -4.52 10.66
N ASP A 31 1.47 -4.96 11.91
CA ASP A 31 0.57 -4.57 13.00
C ASP A 31 0.59 -3.04 13.23
N VAL A 32 1.78 -2.43 13.16
CA VAL A 32 1.93 -0.96 13.22
C VAL A 32 1.24 -0.28 12.04
N GLN A 33 1.40 -0.83 10.83
CA GLN A 33 0.76 -0.30 9.62
C GLN A 33 -0.77 -0.35 9.73
N ASP A 34 -1.32 -1.50 10.11
CA ASP A 34 -2.77 -1.71 10.23
C ASP A 34 -3.38 -0.78 11.28
N LEU A 35 -2.72 -0.60 12.42
CA LEU A 35 -3.17 0.31 13.45
C LEU A 35 -3.19 1.76 12.94
N ALA A 36 -2.13 2.19 12.25
CA ALA A 36 -2.01 3.53 11.71
C ALA A 36 -3.06 3.82 10.63
N ILE A 37 -3.21 2.92 9.65
CA ILE A 37 -4.21 3.04 8.57
C ILE A 37 -5.62 3.12 9.17
N ASN A 38 -5.98 2.19 10.06
CA ASN A 38 -7.30 2.20 10.68
C ASN A 38 -7.55 3.49 11.49
N GLY A 39 -6.55 3.95 12.25
CA GLY A 39 -6.63 5.20 13.00
C GLY A 39 -6.88 6.41 12.09
N LEU A 40 -6.13 6.52 11.00
CA LEU A 40 -6.28 7.61 10.02
C LEU A 40 -7.66 7.61 9.36
N PHE A 41 -8.13 6.44 8.91
CA PHE A 41 -9.43 6.38 8.27
C PHE A 41 -10.58 6.60 9.25
N VAL A 42 -10.51 6.09 10.48
CA VAL A 42 -11.51 6.39 11.53
C VAL A 42 -11.56 7.89 11.80
N LEU A 43 -10.41 8.53 11.96
CA LEU A 43 -10.32 9.99 12.10
C LEU A 43 -10.90 10.73 10.88
N SER A 44 -10.63 10.25 9.68
CA SER A 44 -11.14 10.86 8.45
C SER A 44 -12.67 10.79 8.38
N LEU A 45 -13.30 9.76 8.94
CA LEU A 45 -14.75 9.69 9.07
C LEU A 45 -15.27 10.78 10.01
N TYR A 46 -14.64 10.95 11.19
CA TYR A 46 -15.04 11.99 12.14
C TYR A 46 -14.90 13.40 11.56
N THR A 47 -13.95 13.62 10.68
CA THR A 47 -13.71 14.92 10.04
C THR A 47 -14.46 15.09 8.72
N GLY A 48 -15.13 14.06 8.19
CA GLY A 48 -15.79 14.08 6.88
C GLY A 48 -14.82 14.16 5.69
N ARG A 49 -13.58 13.70 5.85
CA ARG A 49 -12.47 13.86 4.89
C ARG A 49 -11.83 12.56 4.42
N SER A 50 -12.58 11.46 4.44
CA SER A 50 -12.09 10.16 3.96
C SER A 50 -11.64 10.19 2.50
N ASP A 51 -12.35 10.91 1.62
CA ASP A 51 -11.96 11.06 0.22
C ASP A 51 -10.62 11.83 0.09
N ALA A 52 -10.41 12.89 0.87
CA ALA A 52 -9.18 13.66 0.82
C ALA A 52 -7.95 12.84 1.30
N LEU A 53 -8.10 12.07 2.37
CA LEU A 53 -7.07 11.15 2.85
C LEU A 53 -6.78 10.07 1.81
N TRP A 54 -7.82 9.54 1.17
CA TRP A 54 -7.69 8.54 0.10
C TRP A 54 -6.92 9.09 -1.09
N ILE A 55 -7.29 10.27 -1.60
CA ILE A 55 -6.59 10.92 -2.71
C ILE A 55 -5.16 11.27 -2.34
N GLU A 56 -4.90 11.73 -1.13
CA GLU A 56 -3.55 11.98 -0.64
C GLU A 56 -2.68 10.71 -0.60
N ALA A 57 -3.27 9.57 -0.22
CA ALA A 57 -2.57 8.29 -0.26
C ALA A 57 -2.32 7.84 -1.71
N LEU A 58 -3.35 7.93 -2.57
CA LEU A 58 -3.23 7.58 -4.00
C LEU A 58 -2.17 8.43 -4.69
N SER A 59 -2.06 9.73 -4.38
CA SER A 59 -1.07 10.65 -4.96
C SER A 59 0.38 10.26 -4.64
N LYS A 60 0.60 9.39 -3.64
CA LYS A 60 1.92 8.84 -3.29
C LYS A 60 2.09 7.43 -3.85
N PHE A 61 1.09 6.57 -3.63
CA PHE A 61 1.16 5.17 -4.01
C PHE A 61 1.12 4.94 -5.52
N HIS A 62 0.52 5.81 -6.33
CA HIS A 62 0.52 5.61 -7.79
C HIS A 62 1.95 5.57 -8.38
N TYR A 63 2.89 6.36 -7.84
CA TYR A 63 4.30 6.30 -8.27
C TYR A 63 4.95 4.96 -7.90
N ILE A 64 4.66 4.45 -6.69
CA ILE A 64 5.17 3.17 -6.20
C ILE A 64 4.65 2.01 -7.06
N PHE A 65 3.34 1.99 -7.32
CA PHE A 65 2.74 0.98 -8.20
C PHE A 65 3.26 1.10 -9.62
N THR A 66 3.48 2.31 -10.15
CA THR A 66 4.09 2.50 -11.48
C THR A 66 5.47 1.85 -11.55
N GLU A 67 6.32 2.07 -10.55
CA GLU A 67 7.67 1.49 -10.53
C GLU A 67 7.64 -0.04 -10.42
N LEU A 68 6.71 -0.59 -9.63
CA LEU A 68 6.53 -2.05 -9.51
C LEU A 68 5.96 -2.68 -10.79
N GLU A 69 5.07 -1.98 -11.49
CA GLU A 69 4.52 -2.41 -12.77
C GLU A 69 5.60 -2.46 -13.84
N CYS A 70 6.40 -1.40 -13.96
CA CYS A 70 7.58 -1.39 -14.82
C CYS A 70 8.55 -2.52 -14.47
N ALA A 71 8.75 -2.82 -13.19
CA ALA A 71 9.67 -3.87 -12.76
C ALA A 71 9.32 -5.25 -13.33
N PHE A 72 8.07 -5.70 -13.23
CA PHE A 72 7.68 -7.01 -13.76
C PHE A 72 7.48 -7.03 -15.28
N GLN A 73 7.31 -5.86 -15.91
CA GLN A 73 7.23 -5.74 -17.38
C GLN A 73 8.60 -5.75 -18.05
N GLU A 74 9.63 -5.20 -17.39
CA GLU A 74 10.96 -4.99 -17.98
C GLU A 74 12.02 -6.00 -17.50
N LYS A 75 11.80 -6.65 -16.35
CA LYS A 75 12.75 -7.61 -15.80
C LYS A 75 12.27 -9.03 -15.98
N LYS A 76 13.05 -9.81 -16.74
CA LYS A 76 12.78 -11.22 -17.01
C LYS A 76 12.60 -12.04 -15.72
N GLU A 77 13.38 -11.75 -14.68
CA GLU A 77 13.30 -12.45 -13.40
C GLU A 77 11.98 -12.23 -12.65
N LEU A 78 11.18 -11.25 -13.07
CA LEU A 78 9.92 -10.86 -12.48
C LEU A 78 8.73 -11.04 -13.43
N GLU A 79 8.93 -11.60 -14.63
CA GLU A 79 7.91 -11.65 -15.69
C GLU A 79 6.65 -12.43 -15.27
N ASP A 80 6.78 -13.44 -14.42
CA ASP A 80 5.63 -14.22 -13.90
C ASP A 80 4.68 -13.36 -13.04
N PHE A 81 5.11 -12.17 -12.61
CA PHE A 81 4.27 -11.22 -11.89
C PHE A 81 3.43 -10.31 -12.82
N ASP A 82 3.67 -10.32 -14.14
CA ASP A 82 2.86 -9.61 -15.13
C ASP A 82 1.53 -10.36 -15.38
N ILE A 83 0.66 -10.29 -14.37
CA ILE A 83 -0.59 -11.04 -14.33
C ILE A 83 -1.70 -10.21 -14.99
N PRO A 84 -2.52 -10.78 -15.90
CA PRO A 84 -3.63 -10.06 -16.49
C PRO A 84 -4.54 -9.40 -15.44
N GLY A 85 -4.70 -8.08 -15.57
CA GLY A 85 -5.49 -7.27 -14.64
C GLY A 85 -4.74 -6.81 -13.38
N ILE A 86 -3.44 -7.10 -13.23
CA ILE A 86 -2.62 -6.59 -12.12
C ILE A 86 -2.30 -5.09 -12.23
N PRO A 87 -2.07 -4.47 -13.41
CA PRO A 87 -1.68 -3.06 -13.48
C PRO A 87 -2.83 -2.12 -13.09
N VAL A 88 -2.55 -1.21 -12.16
CA VAL A 88 -3.54 -0.34 -11.49
C VAL A 88 -3.02 1.06 -11.24
N ALA A 89 -1.72 1.32 -11.42
CA ALA A 89 -1.11 2.62 -11.15
C ALA A 89 -1.78 3.74 -11.95
N HIS A 90 -2.15 3.46 -13.21
CA HIS A 90 -2.89 4.40 -14.05
C HIS A 90 -4.25 4.76 -13.45
N LEU A 91 -5.01 3.80 -12.91
CA LEU A 91 -6.30 4.05 -12.25
C LEU A 91 -6.14 4.96 -11.03
N MET A 92 -5.08 4.75 -10.23
CA MET A 92 -4.79 5.58 -9.07
C MET A 92 -4.44 7.02 -9.50
N ARG A 93 -3.63 7.17 -10.55
CA ARG A 93 -3.24 8.48 -11.09
C ARG A 93 -4.43 9.24 -11.67
N ASP A 94 -5.30 8.53 -12.39
CA ASP A 94 -6.49 9.11 -12.99
C ASP A 94 -7.46 9.55 -11.89
N ASP A 95 -7.64 8.75 -10.84
CA ASP A 95 -8.39 9.15 -9.63
C ASP A 95 -7.79 10.40 -8.97
N VAL A 96 -6.47 10.50 -8.82
CA VAL A 96 -5.84 11.72 -8.28
C VAL A 96 -6.14 12.94 -9.14
N SER A 97 -6.08 12.79 -10.47
CA SER A 97 -6.30 13.88 -11.43
C SER A 97 -7.75 14.35 -11.51
N LEU A 98 -8.71 13.54 -11.04
CA LEU A 98 -10.11 13.95 -10.91
C LEU A 98 -10.35 14.89 -9.72
N PHE A 99 -9.48 14.87 -8.72
CA PHE A 99 -9.66 15.61 -7.46
C PHE A 99 -8.64 16.74 -7.26
N LEU A 100 -7.49 16.69 -7.93
CA LEU A 100 -6.43 17.69 -7.86
C LEU A 100 -6.12 18.25 -9.26
N ASP A 101 -5.60 19.47 -9.32
CA ASP A 101 -5.12 20.12 -10.55
C ASP A 101 -3.78 19.48 -11.01
N GLY A 102 -3.88 18.24 -11.47
CA GLY A 102 -2.74 17.41 -11.84
C GLY A 102 -2.16 16.60 -10.68
N VAL A 103 -1.22 15.74 -11.04
CA VAL A 103 -0.59 14.81 -10.12
C VAL A 103 0.56 15.51 -9.40
N PRO A 104 0.54 15.61 -8.05
CA PRO A 104 1.63 16.23 -7.30
C PRO A 104 2.97 15.54 -7.54
N ALA A 105 4.06 16.28 -7.37
CA ALA A 105 5.40 15.69 -7.33
C ALA A 105 5.52 14.66 -6.18
N PRO A 106 6.34 13.60 -6.34
CA PRO A 106 6.48 12.58 -5.31
C PRO A 106 7.04 13.18 -4.02
N SER A 107 6.52 12.71 -2.88
CA SER A 107 7.03 13.11 -1.56
C SER A 107 8.41 12.51 -1.26
N GLN A 108 9.06 12.98 -0.20
CA GLN A 108 10.35 12.45 0.22
C GLN A 108 10.28 10.94 0.53
N ALA A 109 9.28 10.49 1.29
CA ALA A 109 9.10 9.06 1.54
C ALA A 109 8.80 8.27 0.24
N THR A 110 8.10 8.87 -0.73
CA THR A 110 7.85 8.26 -2.04
C THR A 110 9.15 8.09 -2.83
N ILE A 111 10.00 9.11 -2.85
CA ILE A 111 11.32 9.09 -3.49
C ILE A 111 12.21 8.03 -2.84
N GLU A 112 12.24 7.94 -1.51
CA GLU A 112 12.99 6.93 -0.77
C GLU A 112 12.54 5.50 -1.13
N TRP A 113 11.22 5.28 -1.20
CA TRP A 113 10.64 4.01 -1.60
C TRP A 113 11.12 3.60 -2.99
N ILE A 114 10.94 4.48 -3.98
CA ILE A 114 11.29 4.22 -5.39
C ILE A 114 12.79 4.01 -5.55
N THR A 115 13.61 4.79 -4.83
CA THR A 115 15.07 4.65 -4.85
C THR A 115 15.50 3.28 -4.34
N SER A 116 14.84 2.76 -3.30
CA SER A 116 15.08 1.41 -2.78
C SER A 116 14.85 0.35 -3.87
N ILE A 117 13.75 0.44 -4.62
CA ILE A 117 13.47 -0.51 -5.70
C ILE A 117 14.42 -0.39 -6.87
N ARG A 118 14.70 0.84 -7.33
CA ARG A 118 15.66 1.07 -8.42
C ARG A 118 17.04 0.50 -8.12
N LYS A 119 17.47 0.53 -6.86
CA LYS A 119 18.71 -0.11 -6.43
C LYS A 119 18.63 -1.62 -6.62
N LEU A 120 17.57 -2.27 -6.15
CA LEU A 120 17.38 -3.72 -6.29
C LEU A 120 17.27 -4.16 -7.75
N LEU A 121 16.55 -3.41 -8.58
CA LEU A 121 16.44 -3.67 -10.03
C LEU A 121 17.79 -3.61 -10.77
N LYS A 122 18.80 -2.96 -10.19
CA LYS A 122 20.17 -2.91 -10.73
C LYS A 122 21.06 -4.01 -10.16
N THR A 123 20.83 -4.45 -8.93
CA THR A 123 21.73 -5.39 -8.23
C THR A 123 21.21 -6.83 -8.22
N ASN A 124 19.95 -7.03 -7.85
CA ASN A 124 19.29 -8.34 -7.85
C ASN A 124 17.76 -8.13 -7.98
N PRO A 125 17.21 -8.14 -9.22
CA PRO A 125 15.80 -7.87 -9.46
C PRO A 125 14.84 -8.80 -8.71
N LYS A 126 15.23 -10.06 -8.44
CA LYS A 126 14.41 -11.03 -7.71
C LYS A 126 13.99 -10.53 -6.33
N LEU A 127 14.82 -9.70 -5.68
CA LEU A 127 14.54 -9.13 -4.37
C LEU A 127 13.43 -8.05 -4.37
N VAL A 128 12.92 -7.68 -5.55
CA VAL A 128 11.73 -6.84 -5.70
C VAL A 128 10.44 -7.67 -5.55
N ALA A 129 10.49 -8.99 -5.71
CA ALA A 129 9.32 -9.86 -5.61
C ALA A 129 8.54 -9.75 -4.28
N PRO A 130 9.19 -9.65 -3.09
CA PRO A 130 8.47 -9.37 -1.85
C PRO A 130 7.65 -8.08 -1.89
N TYR A 131 8.15 -7.03 -2.56
CA TYR A 131 7.45 -5.75 -2.68
C TYR A 131 6.22 -5.88 -3.55
N ILE A 132 6.35 -6.51 -4.73
CA ILE A 132 5.23 -6.80 -5.62
C ILE A 132 4.21 -7.66 -4.88
N TYR A 133 4.64 -8.76 -4.28
CA TYR A 133 3.77 -9.71 -3.57
C TYR A 133 2.92 -9.01 -2.50
N HIS A 134 3.54 -8.28 -1.57
CA HIS A 134 2.80 -7.68 -0.46
C HIS A 134 1.96 -6.46 -0.90
N MET A 135 2.48 -5.61 -1.79
CA MET A 135 1.76 -4.41 -2.25
C MET A 135 0.48 -4.78 -2.98
N PHE A 136 0.56 -5.68 -3.96
CA PHE A 136 -0.61 -6.10 -4.73
C PHE A 136 -1.54 -6.99 -3.89
N LEU A 137 -1.01 -7.93 -3.09
CA LEU A 137 -1.88 -8.75 -2.23
C LEU A 137 -2.64 -7.89 -1.21
N GLY A 138 -1.97 -6.88 -0.64
CA GLY A 138 -2.57 -5.90 0.25
C GLY A 138 -3.67 -5.08 -0.43
N LEU A 139 -3.41 -4.57 -1.63
CA LEU A 139 -4.38 -3.80 -2.41
C LEU A 139 -5.64 -4.59 -2.76
N TYR A 140 -5.47 -5.82 -3.25
CA TYR A 140 -6.59 -6.70 -3.62
C TYR A 140 -7.28 -7.33 -2.40
N SER A 141 -6.69 -7.27 -1.19
CA SER A 141 -7.27 -7.84 0.04
C SER A 141 -7.76 -6.76 1.01
N GLY A 142 -6.85 -6.05 1.66
CA GLY A 142 -7.18 -5.01 2.64
C GLY A 142 -7.81 -3.78 1.98
N GLY A 143 -7.38 -3.43 0.77
CA GLY A 143 -7.95 -2.31 0.01
C GLY A 143 -9.47 -2.44 -0.17
N LYS A 144 -9.97 -3.65 -0.47
CA LYS A 144 -11.41 -3.93 -0.58
C LYS A 144 -12.17 -3.56 0.68
N ILE A 145 -11.63 -3.93 1.84
CA ILE A 145 -12.24 -3.69 3.15
C ILE A 145 -12.30 -2.19 3.43
N LEU A 146 -11.20 -1.47 3.19
CA LEU A 146 -11.13 -0.02 3.37
C LEU A 146 -12.17 0.69 2.49
N ARG A 147 -12.23 0.34 1.21
CA ARG A 147 -13.16 0.93 0.25
C ARG A 147 -14.61 0.78 0.66
N HIS A 148 -15.01 -0.43 1.06
CA HIS A 148 -16.37 -0.70 1.51
C HIS A 148 -16.68 0.03 2.83
N LYS A 149 -15.77 -0.04 3.81
CA LYS A 149 -15.97 0.55 5.14
C LYS A 149 -16.04 2.08 5.10
N PHE A 150 -15.25 2.72 4.23
CA PHE A 150 -15.11 4.17 4.17
C PHE A 150 -15.81 4.81 2.97
N LYS A 151 -16.55 4.03 2.16
CA LYS A 151 -17.33 4.50 0.99
C LYS A 151 -16.51 5.34 0.01
N LEU A 152 -15.26 4.94 -0.19
CA LEU A 152 -14.30 5.64 -1.05
C LEU A 152 -14.76 5.57 -2.51
N LYS A 153 -14.44 6.62 -3.29
CA LYS A 153 -14.81 6.74 -4.70
C LYS A 153 -13.58 6.67 -5.61
N GLY A 154 -13.81 6.39 -6.89
CA GLY A 154 -12.78 6.32 -7.92
C GLY A 154 -12.78 5.00 -8.71
N GLU A 155 -12.00 4.93 -9.77
CA GLU A 155 -11.78 3.74 -10.58
C GLU A 155 -10.82 2.75 -9.89
N ALA A 156 -9.82 3.25 -9.14
CA ALA A 156 -8.95 2.41 -8.30
C ALA A 156 -9.73 1.71 -7.17
N VAL A 157 -11.00 2.08 -6.98
CA VAL A 157 -11.89 1.43 -6.02
C VAL A 157 -12.54 0.16 -6.59
N LYS A 158 -12.67 0.07 -7.92
CA LYS A 158 -13.39 -1.01 -8.63
C LYS A 158 -12.52 -2.21 -8.99
N LEU A 159 -11.31 -2.29 -8.44
CA LEU A 159 -10.31 -3.32 -8.75
C LEU A 159 -10.82 -4.75 -8.53
N ASP A 160 -11.72 -4.96 -7.57
CA ASP A 160 -12.19 -6.30 -7.20
C ASP A 160 -13.09 -6.95 -8.26
N GLU A 161 -13.79 -6.17 -9.08
CA GLU A 161 -14.69 -6.71 -10.11
C GLU A 161 -13.92 -7.40 -11.25
N LYS A 162 -12.61 -7.14 -11.36
CA LYS A 162 -11.75 -7.61 -12.45
C LYS A 162 -10.64 -8.58 -12.02
N ALA A 163 -10.47 -8.84 -10.72
CA ALA A 163 -9.22 -9.39 -10.17
C ALA A 163 -9.31 -10.76 -9.48
N ASN A 164 -10.36 -11.55 -9.75
CA ASN A 164 -10.53 -12.88 -9.11
C ASN A 164 -9.31 -13.81 -9.29
N ASN A 165 -8.57 -13.64 -10.39
CA ASN A 165 -7.42 -14.48 -10.73
C ASN A 165 -6.08 -13.91 -10.22
N VAL A 166 -6.04 -12.64 -9.78
CA VAL A 166 -4.77 -11.96 -9.47
C VAL A 166 -4.12 -12.54 -8.22
N LYS A 167 -4.87 -12.74 -7.12
CA LYS A 167 -4.28 -13.24 -5.87
C LYS A 167 -3.73 -14.67 -6.00
N PRO A 168 -4.46 -15.64 -6.59
CA PRO A 168 -3.91 -16.98 -6.81
C PRO A 168 -2.67 -16.94 -7.70
N ALA A 169 -2.70 -16.20 -8.82
CA ALA A 169 -1.57 -16.09 -9.73
C ALA A 169 -0.35 -15.42 -9.06
N LEU A 170 -0.57 -14.38 -8.26
CA LEU A 170 0.50 -13.68 -7.53
C LEU A 170 1.20 -14.59 -6.52
N ARG A 171 0.43 -15.44 -5.82
CA ARG A 171 0.98 -16.46 -4.93
C ARG A 171 1.76 -17.51 -5.69
N LEU A 172 1.28 -17.93 -6.85
CA LEU A 172 1.96 -18.93 -7.68
C LEU A 172 3.28 -18.38 -8.22
N ALA A 173 3.29 -17.15 -8.74
CA ALA A 173 4.50 -16.49 -9.23
C ALA A 173 5.57 -16.40 -8.13
N PHE A 174 5.19 -15.97 -6.92
CA PHE A 174 6.15 -15.88 -5.84
C PHE A 174 6.60 -17.25 -5.31
N LYS A 175 5.68 -18.23 -5.24
CA LYS A 175 6.04 -19.62 -4.90
C LYS A 175 7.08 -20.17 -5.86
N LYS A 176 6.86 -20.01 -7.17
CA LYS A 176 7.80 -20.48 -8.20
C LYS A 176 9.16 -19.83 -8.03
N LEU A 177 9.21 -18.50 -7.92
CA LEU A 177 10.47 -17.77 -7.72
C LEU A 177 11.20 -18.23 -6.46
N TYR A 178 10.50 -18.44 -5.35
CA TYR A 178 11.09 -18.94 -4.11
C TYR A 178 11.68 -20.35 -4.26
N LEU A 179 10.93 -21.28 -4.85
CA LEU A 179 11.38 -22.66 -5.02
C LEU A 179 12.59 -22.77 -5.95
N GLU A 180 12.70 -21.87 -6.93
CA GLU A 180 13.86 -21.77 -7.83
C GLU A 180 15.06 -21.07 -7.18
N ASN A 181 14.86 -20.32 -6.09
CA ASN A 181 15.90 -19.51 -5.42
C ASN A 181 15.79 -19.60 -3.88
N PRO A 182 15.82 -20.81 -3.29
CA PRO A 182 15.63 -20.99 -1.84
C PRO A 182 16.73 -20.33 -1.01
N GLU A 183 17.92 -20.11 -1.58
CA GLU A 183 19.01 -19.39 -0.94
C GLU A 183 18.68 -17.92 -0.60
N LEU A 184 17.70 -17.33 -1.29
CA LEU A 184 17.26 -15.95 -1.06
C LEU A 184 16.23 -15.82 0.07
N GLU A 185 15.88 -16.90 0.76
CA GLU A 185 14.81 -16.93 1.77
C GLU A 185 14.92 -15.79 2.80
N ASN A 186 16.09 -15.64 3.42
CA ASN A 186 16.31 -14.60 4.43
C ASN A 186 16.25 -13.19 3.85
N GLU A 187 16.69 -13.01 2.61
CA GLU A 187 16.58 -11.73 1.92
C GLU A 187 15.11 -11.41 1.59
N PHE A 188 14.31 -12.40 1.20
CA PHE A 188 12.87 -12.22 1.01
C PHE A 188 12.17 -11.80 2.30
N TYR A 189 12.56 -12.35 3.46
CA TYR A 189 12.05 -11.90 4.75
C TYR A 189 12.46 -10.44 5.05
N ALA A 190 13.74 -10.11 4.90
CA ALA A 190 14.25 -8.76 5.14
C ALA A 190 13.59 -7.72 4.23
N HIS A 191 13.42 -8.03 2.94
CA HIS A 191 12.78 -7.16 1.98
C HIS A 191 11.26 -7.05 2.19
N SER A 192 10.62 -8.11 2.68
CA SER A 192 9.22 -8.04 3.13
C SER A 192 9.05 -7.06 4.28
N GLU A 193 9.89 -7.15 5.32
CA GLU A 193 9.86 -6.23 6.46
C GLU A 193 10.16 -4.78 6.03
N ASN A 194 11.18 -4.60 5.19
CA ASN A 194 11.56 -3.28 4.69
C ASN A 194 10.45 -2.62 3.86
N MET A 195 9.68 -3.39 3.09
CA MET A 195 8.52 -2.88 2.36
C MET A 195 7.47 -2.27 3.32
N PHE A 196 7.12 -2.98 4.41
CA PHE A 196 6.21 -2.44 5.42
C PHE A 196 6.80 -1.20 6.12
N ARG A 197 8.11 -1.19 6.37
CA ARG A 197 8.79 -0.01 6.93
C ARG A 197 8.66 1.22 6.02
N LEU A 198 8.90 1.06 4.71
CA LEU A 198 8.77 2.14 3.72
C LEU A 198 7.30 2.61 3.60
N ASN A 199 6.33 1.69 3.59
CA ASN A 199 4.91 2.05 3.59
C ASN A 199 4.52 2.85 4.84
N ASN A 200 5.04 2.47 6.01
CA ASN A 200 4.80 3.21 7.24
C ASN A 200 5.34 4.66 7.18
N GLN A 201 6.41 4.94 6.43
CA GLN A 201 6.88 6.31 6.19
C GLN A 201 5.86 7.11 5.36
N ILE A 202 5.31 6.52 4.29
CA ILE A 202 4.25 7.12 3.47
C ILE A 202 3.00 7.44 4.32
N ILE A 203 2.58 6.47 5.14
CA ILE A 203 1.39 6.61 6.01
C ILE A 203 1.61 7.71 7.05
N LYS A 204 2.81 7.80 7.63
CA LYS A 204 3.18 8.88 8.56
C LYS A 204 3.13 10.27 7.92
N GLU A 205 3.54 10.41 6.66
CA GLU A 205 3.39 11.68 5.94
C GLU A 205 1.91 12.07 5.78
N CYS A 206 1.04 11.10 5.47
CA CYS A 206 -0.42 11.33 5.38
C CYS A 206 -1.01 11.72 6.76
N GLU A 207 -0.51 11.11 7.84
CA GLU A 207 -0.89 11.48 9.20
C GLU A 207 -0.55 12.94 9.53
N LEU A 208 0.67 13.38 9.20
CA LEU A 208 1.10 14.76 9.43
C LEU A 208 0.27 15.76 8.62
N GLY A 209 -0.09 15.44 7.38
CA GLY A 209 -1.05 16.20 6.58
C GLY A 209 -2.40 16.33 7.26
N SER A 210 -2.94 15.23 7.77
CA SER A 210 -4.23 15.20 8.49
C SER A 210 -4.21 15.97 9.83
N ASN A 211 -3.07 15.98 10.54
CA ASN A 211 -2.95 16.65 11.83
C ASN A 211 -2.86 18.19 11.69
N LYS A 212 -2.21 18.71 10.65
CA LYS A 212 -2.26 20.16 10.34
C LYS A 212 -3.70 20.63 10.12
N LEU A 213 -4.50 19.77 9.51
CA LEU A 213 -5.92 19.97 9.24
C LEU A 213 -6.78 19.98 10.53
N LYS A 214 -6.52 19.06 11.45
CA LYS A 214 -7.14 19.04 12.78
C LYS A 214 -6.84 20.33 13.54
N VAL A 215 -5.58 20.75 13.58
CA VAL A 215 -5.16 21.97 14.30
C VAL A 215 -5.90 23.19 13.72
N PHE A 216 -5.97 23.30 12.39
CA PHE A 216 -6.72 24.36 11.72
C PHE A 216 -8.21 24.36 12.08
N PHE A 217 -8.86 23.19 12.09
CA PHE A 217 -10.27 23.06 12.45
C PHE A 217 -10.53 23.40 13.92
N THR A 218 -9.71 22.89 14.84
CA THR A 218 -9.83 23.17 16.28
C THR A 218 -9.66 24.66 16.58
N VAL A 219 -8.68 25.33 15.95
CA VAL A 219 -8.49 26.78 16.07
C VAL A 219 -9.71 27.54 15.53
N THR A 220 -10.21 27.13 14.36
CA THR A 220 -11.38 27.79 13.75
C THR A 220 -12.64 27.66 14.61
N VAL A 221 -12.93 26.48 15.15
CA VAL A 221 -14.07 26.25 16.05
C VAL A 221 -13.92 27.04 17.35
N LEU A 222 -12.73 27.06 17.95
CA LEU A 222 -12.45 27.89 19.12
C LEU A 222 -12.69 29.37 18.83
N CYS A 223 -12.22 29.88 17.68
CA CYS A 223 -12.48 31.25 17.27
C CYS A 223 -13.98 31.54 17.12
N VAL A 224 -14.75 30.63 16.50
CA VAL A 224 -16.21 30.78 16.37
C VAL A 224 -16.92 30.78 17.72
N LEU A 225 -16.54 29.90 18.63
CA LEU A 225 -17.11 29.84 19.99
C LEU A 225 -16.79 31.11 20.78
N ILE A 226 -15.56 31.61 20.69
CA ILE A 226 -15.14 32.86 21.32
C ILE A 226 -15.93 34.04 20.74
N SER A 227 -16.08 34.12 19.41
CA SER A 227 -16.88 35.17 18.75
C SER A 227 -18.36 35.10 19.13
N ALA A 228 -18.93 33.91 19.29
CA ALA A 228 -20.31 33.72 19.74
C ALA A 228 -20.50 34.21 21.20
N ILE A 229 -19.53 33.91 22.08
CA ILE A 229 -19.54 34.40 23.46
C ILE A 229 -19.46 35.94 23.50
N PHE A 230 -18.55 36.55 22.74
CA PHE A 230 -18.45 38.02 22.66
C PHE A 230 -19.71 38.68 22.08
N SER A 231 -20.32 38.07 21.06
CA SER A 231 -21.57 38.56 20.47
C SER A 231 -22.74 38.47 21.45
N TRP A 232 -22.80 37.39 22.25
CA TRP A 232 -23.77 37.25 23.32
C TRP A 232 -23.60 38.32 24.41
N PHE A 233 -22.37 38.56 24.88
CA PHE A 233 -22.09 39.63 25.83
C PHE A 233 -22.38 41.04 25.29
N ALA A 234 -22.16 41.28 23.99
CA ALA A 234 -22.47 42.57 23.37
C ALA A 234 -23.98 42.80 23.17
N TYR A 235 -24.77 41.74 22.96
CA TYR A 235 -26.22 41.82 22.79
C TYR A 235 -26.97 42.04 24.12
N PHE A 236 -26.42 41.59 25.24
CA PHE A 236 -27.01 41.71 26.58
C PHE A 236 -26.41 42.83 27.43
N ARG A 237 -25.78 43.82 26.79
CA ARG A 237 -25.25 45.04 27.41
C ARG A 237 -26.00 46.25 26.90
#